data_AF-V7I6D6-F1
#
_entry.id   AF-V7I6D6-F1
#
_cell.length_a   1.000
_cell.length_b   1.000
_cell.length_c   1.000
_cell.angle_alpha   90.00
_cell.angle_beta   90.00
_cell.angle_gamma   90.00
#
_symmetry.space_group_name_H-M   'P 1'
#
loop_
_entity.id
_entity.type
_entity.pdbx_description
1 polymer ?
#
loop_
_entity_poly.entity_id
_entity_poly.type
_entity_poly.pdbx_seq_one_letter_code
_entity_poly.pdbx_strand_id
1 'polypeptide(L)' 'MFYVKERLNDSMEISIEITDENVFTHCPMCGSEVSVDIAEILSDGESDLYGTAVFCDECSKKVKSGGRYYEHK' A
#
# COMPACT_ATOMS: atom_id res chain seq x y z
N MET A 1 -16.35 -9.11 -3.69
CA MET A 1 -15.37 -9.84 -2.87
C MET A 1 -14.12 -10.03 -3.70
N PHE A 2 -13.03 -9.37 -3.33
CA PHE A 2 -11.71 -9.59 -3.94
C PHE A 2 -10.90 -10.54 -3.05
N TYR A 3 -9.94 -11.26 -3.62
CA TYR A 3 -9.04 -12.13 -2.87
C TYR A 3 -7.69 -12.19 -3.58
N VAL A 4 -6.62 -12.33 -2.80
CA VAL A 4 -5.29 -12.67 -3.31
C VAL A 4 -5.27 -14.16 -3.54
N LYS A 5 -4.85 -14.57 -4.74
CA LYS A 5 -4.70 -15.97 -5.13
C LYS A 5 -3.29 -16.19 -5.61
N GLU A 6 -2.47 -16.85 -4.79
CA GLU A 6 -1.06 -17.07 -5.09
C GLU A 6 -0.68 -18.53 -4.96
N ARG A 7 0.01 -19.06 -5.97
CA ARG A 7 0.47 -20.45 -5.99
C ARG A 7 1.93 -20.49 -5.55
N LEU A 8 2.18 -21.14 -4.41
CA LEU A 8 3.53 -21.27 -3.86
C LEU A 8 4.35 -22.37 -4.56
N ASN A 9 3.68 -23.43 -5.00
CA ASN A 9 4.25 -24.53 -5.77
C ASN A 9 3.11 -25.33 -6.43
N ASP A 10 3.45 -26.39 -7.16
CA ASP A 10 2.48 -27.22 -7.90
C ASP A 10 1.38 -27.86 -7.04
N SER A 11 1.57 -27.94 -5.72
CA SER A 11 0.66 -28.59 -4.78
C SER A 11 0.02 -27.66 -3.74
N MET A 12 0.44 -26.39 -3.67
CA MET A 12 0.01 -25.46 -2.62
C MET A 12 -0.37 -24.09 -3.19
N GLU A 13 -1.59 -23.68 -2.84
CA GLU A 13 -2.18 -22.39 -3.21
C GLU A 13 -2.67 -21.69 -1.95
N ILE A 14 -2.39 -20.39 -1.85
CA ILE A 14 -2.92 -19.51 -0.82
C ILE A 14 -4.04 -18.67 -1.45
N SER A 15 -5.18 -18.65 -0.78
CA SER A 15 -6.28 -17.73 -1.08
C SER A 15 -6.62 -16.94 0.18
N ILE A 16 -6.51 -15.61 0.11
CA ILE A 16 -6.78 -14.70 1.22
C ILE A 16 -7.82 -13.69 0.74
N GLU A 17 -8.99 -13.66 1.38
CA GLU A 17 -10.00 -12.65 1.12
C GLU A 17 -9.45 -11.26 1.45
N ILE A 18 -9.72 -10.27 0.61
CA ILE A 18 -9.36 -8.88 0.88
C ILE A 18 -10.52 -8.24 1.64
N THR A 19 -10.23 -7.74 2.83
CA THR A 19 -11.15 -7.00 3.71
C THR A 19 -10.62 -5.59 3.94
N ASP A 20 -11.39 -4.76 4.63
CA ASP A 20 -10.97 -3.44 5.11
C ASP A 20 -9.92 -3.51 6.25
N GLU A 21 -9.69 -4.69 6.82
CA GLU A 21 -8.78 -4.90 7.95
C GLU A 21 -7.41 -5.44 7.55
N ASN A 22 -7.29 -6.08 6.36
CA ASN A 22 -6.11 -6.86 6.00
C ASN A 22 -5.31 -6.32 4.81
N VAL A 23 -5.49 -5.04 4.48
CA VAL A 23 -4.74 -4.36 3.43
C VAL A 23 -3.76 -3.37 4.03
N PHE A 24 -2.49 -3.58 3.70
CA PHE A 24 -1.40 -2.78 4.18
C PHE A 24 -0.41 -2.47 3.06
N THR A 25 0.29 -1.36 3.20
CA THR A 25 1.47 -1.03 2.41
C THR A 25 2.58 -0.53 3.34
N HIS A 26 3.79 -0.38 2.80
CA HIS A 26 4.89 0.19 3.55
C HIS A 26 5.10 1.64 3.12
N CYS A 27 5.26 2.53 4.12
CA CYS A 27 5.61 3.90 3.85
C CYS A 27 6.92 3.94 3.07
N PRO A 28 6.96 4.56 1.89
CA PRO A 28 8.13 4.47 1.02
C PRO A 28 9.35 5.18 1.63
N MET A 29 9.14 6.16 2.53
CA MET A 29 10.20 6.96 3.16
C MET A 29 10.86 6.26 4.36
N CYS A 30 10.09 5.65 5.27
CA CYS A 30 10.60 5.09 6.51
C CYS A 30 10.37 3.59 6.68
N GLY A 31 9.61 2.96 5.77
CA GLY A 31 9.31 1.53 5.80
C GLY A 31 8.29 1.12 6.88
N SER A 32 7.63 2.05 7.57
CA SER A 32 6.57 1.69 8.52
C SER A 32 5.36 1.11 7.80
N GLU A 33 4.74 0.06 8.33
CA GLU A 33 3.47 -0.46 7.84
C GLU A 33 2.35 0.58 8.02
N VAL A 34 1.46 0.67 7.04
CA VAL A 34 0.30 1.57 7.00
C VAL A 34 -0.90 0.78 6.52
N SER A 35 -1.98 0.76 7.31
CA SER A 35 -3.28 0.25 6.89
C SER A 35 -3.89 1.16 5.83
N VAL A 36 -4.51 0.59 4.81
CA VAL A 36 -5.05 1.36 3.68
C VAL A 36 -6.47 0.95 3.34
N ASP A 37 -7.31 1.95 3.04
CA ASP A 37 -8.59 1.73 2.39
C ASP A 37 -8.39 1.71 0.87
N ILE A 38 -8.47 0.53 0.25
CA ILE A 38 -8.32 0.35 -1.20
C ILE A 38 -9.39 1.14 -1.97
N ALA A 39 -10.63 1.19 -1.45
CA ALA A 39 -11.72 1.87 -2.13
C ALA A 39 -11.48 3.37 -2.18
N GLU A 40 -10.95 3.95 -1.09
CA GLU A 40 -10.54 5.35 -1.06
C GLU A 40 -9.41 5.62 -2.06
N ILE A 41 -8.32 4.82 -2.01
CA ILE A 41 -7.14 5.03 -2.84
C ILE A 41 -7.47 4.95 -4.34
N LEU A 42 -8.28 3.98 -4.76
CA LEU A 42 -8.56 3.76 -6.18
C LEU A 42 -9.77 4.57 -6.71
N SER A 43 -10.35 5.46 -5.89
CA SER A 43 -11.55 6.22 -6.26
C SER A 43 -11.30 7.39 -7.22
N ASP A 44 -10.05 7.84 -7.36
CA ASP A 44 -9.67 9.01 -8.15
C ASP A 44 -9.59 8.75 -9.67
N GLY A 45 -9.56 7.48 -10.08
CA GLY A 45 -9.42 7.06 -11.47
C GLY A 45 -8.00 7.19 -12.05
N GLU A 46 -7.02 7.62 -11.25
CA GLU A 46 -5.60 7.75 -11.63
C GLU A 46 -4.69 6.77 -10.87
N SER A 47 -5.04 6.48 -9.61
CA SER A 47 -4.30 5.58 -8.74
C SER A 47 -4.45 4.11 -9.18
N ASP A 48 -3.38 3.33 -9.00
CA ASP A 48 -3.34 1.91 -9.25
C ASP A 48 -2.75 1.11 -8.06
N LEU A 49 -2.76 -0.23 -8.15
CA LEU A 49 -2.30 -1.11 -7.06
C LEU A 49 -0.76 -1.22 -6.93
N TYR A 50 0.03 -0.70 -7.86
CA TYR A 50 1.47 -0.91 -7.94
C TYR A 50 2.30 0.39 -7.86
N GLY A 51 1.89 1.44 -8.57
CA GLY A 51 2.52 2.74 -8.65
C GLY A 51 2.05 3.74 -7.59
N THR A 52 0.96 3.45 -6.88
CA THR A 52 0.47 4.33 -5.81
C THR A 52 1.24 4.10 -4.51
N ALA A 53 1.73 5.19 -3.91
CA ALA A 53 2.49 5.13 -2.67
C ALA A 53 1.76 5.90 -1.55
N VAL A 54 1.63 5.26 -0.38
CA VAL A 54 1.00 5.87 0.80
C VAL A 54 2.06 6.21 1.83
N PHE A 55 2.09 7.45 2.29
CA PHE A 55 2.99 7.90 3.35
C PHE A 55 2.30 7.74 4.71
N CYS A 56 3.03 7.30 5.73
CA CYS A 56 2.53 7.36 7.10
C CYS A 56 2.34 8.82 7.55
N ASP A 57 1.56 9.03 8.62
CA ASP A 57 1.21 10.35 9.13
C ASP A 57 2.42 11.27 9.34
N GLU A 58 3.51 10.72 9.87
CA GLU A 58 4.72 11.51 10.16
C GLU A 58 5.47 11.90 8.88
N CYS A 59 5.59 10.99 7.91
CA CYS A 59 6.25 11.28 6.64
C CYS A 59 5.38 12.16 5.74
N SER A 60 4.05 12.02 5.78
CA SER A 60 3.14 12.85 5.00
C SER A 60 3.22 14.32 5.40
N LYS A 61 3.36 14.62 6.71
CA LYS A 61 3.61 15.97 7.22
C LYS A 61 4.91 16.56 6.66
N LYS A 62 5.99 15.77 6.63
CA LYS A 62 7.30 16.20 6.08
C LYS A 62 7.21 16.52 4.60
N VAL A 63 6.55 15.67 3.81
CA VAL A 63 6.35 15.90 2.38
C VAL A 63 5.51 17.15 2.14
N LYS A 64 4.41 17.33 2.89
CA LYS A 64 3.56 18.53 2.82
C LYS A 64 4.31 19.81 3.18
N SER A 65 5.30 19.74 4.08
CA SER A 65 6.17 20.88 4.43
C SER A 65 7.35 21.10 3.44
N GLY A 66 7.39 20.38 2.32
CA GLY A 66 8.44 20.52 1.29
C GLY A 66 9.65 19.60 1.46
N GLY A 67 9.60 18.64 2.38
CA GLY A 67 10.62 17.59 2.51
C GLY A 67 10.60 16.65 1.31
N ARG A 68 11.76 16.33 0.74
CA ARG A 68 11.86 15.47 -0.44
C ARG A 68 11.95 14.00 -0.05
N TYR A 69 11.15 13.17 -0.72
CA TYR A 69 11.18 11.71 -0.58
C TYR A 69 12.49 11.08 -1.10
N TYR A 70 13.13 11.67 -2.12
CA TYR A 70 14.27 11.10 -2.84
C TYR A 70 15.66 11.35 -2.21
N GLU A 71 15.78 12.04 -1.08
CA GLU A 71 17.10 12.37 -0.49
C GLU A 71 17.77 11.22 0.29
N HIS A 72 17.15 10.03 0.35
CA HIS A 72 17.62 8.90 1.18
C HIS A 72 17.84 7.57 0.44
N LYS A 73 17.97 7.58 -0.90
CA LYS A 73 18.40 6.40 -1.67
C LYS A 73 19.72 6.64 -2.39
#